data_AF-A0A7V8VZ19-F1
#
_entry.id   AF-A0A7V8VZ19-F1
#
_cell.length_a   1.000
_cell.length_b   1.000
_cell.length_c   1.000
_cell.angle_alpha   90.00
_cell.angle_beta   90.00
_cell.angle_gamma   90.00
#
_symmetry.space_group_name_H-M   'P 1'
#
loop_
_entity.id
_entity.type
_entity.pdbx_description
1 polymer ?
#
loop_
_entity_poly.entity_id
_entity_poly.type
_entity_poly.pdbx_seq_one_letter_code
_entity_poly.pdbx_strand_id
1 'polypeptide(L)'
;YANRQVSGVLDWLRRHGGDDLLRRVDAPTAKRFRVHKVYPFVLGRYLAHFSDGLEPDRRAAWGTWPQVLRLLDDQPVRATDANPLAALFTRLANDAAPVRVPGGDAPKEIAIGAARLVVHPSYASYRAAAAVRGTR
;
A
#
# COMPACT_ATOMS: atom_id res chain seq x y z
N TYR A 1 -16.18 -3.48 10.02
CA TYR A 1 -15.81 -2.19 10.65
C TYR A 1 -14.91 -1.33 9.75
N ALA A 2 -13.82 -1.89 9.20
CA ALA A 2 -12.89 -1.16 8.33
C ALA A 2 -13.55 -0.49 7.11
N ASN A 3 -14.41 -1.19 6.36
CA ASN A 3 -15.09 -0.61 5.18
C ASN A 3 -15.95 0.63 5.52
N ARG A 4 -16.61 0.64 6.68
CA ARG A 4 -17.40 1.79 7.16
C ARG A 4 -16.50 2.98 7.49
N GLN A 5 -15.35 2.74 8.13
CA GLN A 5 -14.38 3.79 8.43
C GLN A 5 -13.78 4.37 7.15
N VAL A 6 -13.37 3.50 6.21
CA VAL A 6 -12.85 3.91 4.91
C VAL A 6 -13.90 4.72 4.15
N SER A 7 -15.14 4.23 4.05
CA SER A 7 -16.23 4.95 3.40
C SER A 7 -16.44 6.34 4.01
N GLY A 8 -16.42 6.44 5.35
CA GLY A 8 -16.55 7.73 6.05
C GLY A 8 -15.41 8.70 5.75
N VAL A 9 -14.16 8.21 5.70
CA VAL A 9 -12.99 9.00 5.29
C VAL A 9 -13.13 9.47 3.84
N LEU A 10 -13.57 8.60 2.94
CA LEU A 10 -13.74 8.93 1.52
C LEU A 10 -14.90 9.91 1.30
N ASP A 11 -15.96 9.82 2.09
CA ASP A 11 -17.06 10.78 2.06
C ASP A 11 -16.67 12.14 2.64
N TRP A 12 -15.80 12.16 3.65
CA TRP A 12 -15.19 13.40 4.14
C TRP A 12 -14.30 14.00 3.05
N LEU A 13 -13.43 13.19 2.43
CA LEU A 13 -12.53 13.63 1.38
C LEU A 13 -13.29 14.17 0.16
N ARG A 14 -14.40 13.55 -0.23
CA ARG A 14 -15.27 14.04 -1.31
C ARG A 14 -15.86 15.42 -1.00
N ARG A 15 -16.19 15.69 0.28
CA ARG A 15 -16.81 16.95 0.72
C ARG A 15 -15.81 18.09 0.88
N HIS A 16 -14.60 17.80 1.32
CA HIS A 16 -13.59 18.81 1.68
C HIS A 16 -12.45 18.93 0.66
N GLY A 17 -12.25 17.90 -0.17
CA GLY A 17 -11.21 17.87 -1.18
C GLY A 17 -9.82 17.54 -0.63
N GLY A 18 -8.88 17.31 -1.55
CA GLY A 18 -7.50 16.96 -1.21
C GLY A 18 -6.69 18.10 -0.60
N ASP A 19 -6.99 19.35 -0.97
CA ASP A 19 -6.29 20.53 -0.43
C ASP A 19 -6.57 20.73 1.07
N ASP A 20 -7.81 20.50 1.50
CA ASP A 20 -8.17 20.56 2.92
C ASP A 20 -7.54 19.41 3.71
N LEU A 21 -7.41 18.23 3.10
CA LEU A 21 -6.63 17.14 3.68
C LEU A 21 -5.18 17.56 3.84
N LEU A 22 -4.51 18.02 2.78
CA LEU A 22 -3.10 18.43 2.82
C LEU A 22 -2.87 19.53 3.85
N ARG A 23 -3.77 20.52 3.96
CA ARG A 23 -3.67 21.58 4.97
C ARG A 23 -3.71 21.06 6.41
N ARG A 24 -4.48 19.98 6.66
CA ARG A 24 -4.59 19.36 7.99
C ARG A 24 -3.39 18.49 8.35
N VAL A 25 -2.76 17.83 7.37
CA VAL A 25 -1.62 16.93 7.61
C VAL A 25 -0.28 17.67 7.53
N ASP A 26 -0.14 18.64 6.62
CA ASP A 26 1.08 19.39 6.36
C ASP A 26 0.75 20.80 5.81
N ALA A 27 0.47 21.72 6.74
CA ALA A 27 0.15 23.11 6.41
C ALA A 27 1.28 23.84 5.64
N PRO A 28 2.58 23.67 5.95
CA PRO A 28 3.67 24.21 5.13
C PRO A 28 3.61 23.77 3.66
N THR A 29 3.44 22.47 3.40
CA THR A 29 3.36 21.95 2.03
C THR A 29 2.09 22.45 1.32
N ALA A 30 0.97 22.55 2.03
CA ALA A 30 -0.29 23.07 1.50
C ALA A 30 -0.24 24.54 1.00
N LYS A 31 0.74 25.33 1.47
CA LYS A 31 0.96 26.70 0.95
C LYS A 31 1.64 26.71 -0.41
N ARG A 32 2.39 25.66 -0.74
CA ARG A 32 3.24 25.59 -1.93
C ARG A 32 2.64 24.73 -3.04
N PHE A 33 1.85 23.73 -2.68
CA PHE A 33 1.33 22.73 -3.60
C PHE A 33 -0.19 22.62 -3.53
N ARG A 34 -0.78 22.24 -4.66
CA ARG A 34 -2.21 21.91 -4.78
C ARG A 34 -2.36 20.42 -5.03
N VAL A 35 -3.31 19.80 -4.36
CA VAL A 35 -3.62 18.40 -4.54
C VAL A 35 -4.47 18.24 -5.78
N HIS A 36 -3.86 17.69 -6.84
CA HIS A 36 -4.56 17.41 -8.08
C HIS A 36 -5.50 16.19 -7.95
N LYS A 37 -5.03 15.11 -7.33
CA LYS A 37 -5.81 13.89 -7.13
C LYS A 37 -5.31 13.11 -5.92
N VAL A 38 -6.23 12.47 -5.21
CA VAL A 38 -5.95 11.58 -4.07
C VAL A 38 -6.21 10.14 -4.50
N TYR A 39 -5.28 9.25 -4.16
CA TYR A 39 -5.35 7.81 -4.43
C TYR A 39 -5.37 7.04 -3.10
N PRO A 40 -6.54 6.60 -2.62
CA PRO A 40 -6.65 5.93 -1.33
C PRO A 40 -6.21 4.46 -1.40
N PHE A 41 -5.23 4.06 -0.59
CA PHE A 41 -4.80 2.68 -0.46
C PHE A 41 -5.25 2.11 0.88
N VAL A 42 -5.85 0.92 0.87
CA VAL A 42 -6.17 0.17 2.10
C VAL A 42 -5.36 -1.11 2.10
N LEU A 43 -4.32 -1.14 2.93
CA LEU A 43 -3.36 -2.22 2.96
C LEU A 43 -3.52 -3.04 4.24
N GLY A 44 -3.90 -4.31 4.08
CA GLY A 44 -3.91 -5.28 5.16
C GLY A 44 -2.49 -5.54 5.69
N ARG A 45 -2.32 -5.46 7.01
CA ARG A 45 -1.07 -5.83 7.69
C ARG A 45 -1.05 -7.35 7.90
N TYR A 46 0.04 -8.02 7.52
CA TYR A 46 0.26 -9.46 7.71
C TYR A 46 -0.78 -10.40 7.07
N LEU A 47 -0.97 -10.32 5.75
CA LEU A 47 -1.79 -11.30 5.00
C LEU A 47 -3.27 -11.37 5.42
N ALA A 48 -3.68 -10.53 6.37
CA ALA A 48 -5.07 -10.37 6.76
C ALA A 48 -5.80 -9.65 5.63
N HIS A 49 -6.68 -10.38 4.96
CA HIS A 49 -7.68 -9.81 4.08
C HIS A 49 -9.01 -9.78 4.83
N PHE A 50 -9.80 -8.73 4.63
CA PHE A 50 -11.16 -8.68 5.17
C PHE A 50 -12.04 -9.55 4.28
N SER A 51 -12.19 -10.84 4.62
CA SER A 51 -13.03 -11.78 3.87
C SER A 51 -14.52 -11.63 4.18
N ASP A 52 -14.88 -11.13 5.37
CA ASP A 52 -16.26 -11.08 5.82
C ASP A 52 -16.74 -9.64 5.97
N GLY A 53 -17.64 -9.21 5.06
CA GLY A 53 -18.28 -7.90 5.13
C GLY A 53 -18.89 -7.44 3.80
N LEU A 54 -19.53 -6.27 3.83
CA LEU A 54 -19.97 -5.55 2.63
C LEU A 54 -18.81 -5.36 1.65
N GLU A 55 -19.10 -5.47 0.36
CA GLU A 55 -18.18 -5.19 -0.75
C GLU A 55 -17.25 -4.00 -0.46
N PRO A 56 -15.92 -4.16 -0.57
CA PRO A 56 -14.97 -3.08 -0.32
C PRO A 56 -15.29 -1.83 -1.15
N ASP A 57 -15.16 -0.65 -0.53
CA ASP A 57 -15.39 0.61 -1.25
C ASP A 57 -14.43 0.74 -2.44
N ARG A 58 -14.99 0.68 -3.66
CA ARG A 58 -14.26 0.70 -4.94
C ARG A 58 -13.54 2.02 -5.22
N ARG A 59 -13.77 3.06 -4.42
CA ARG A 59 -13.01 4.33 -4.48
C ARG A 59 -11.60 4.20 -3.89
N ALA A 60 -11.31 3.09 -3.20
CA ALA A 60 -9.98 2.77 -2.69
C ALA A 60 -9.42 1.51 -3.36
N ALA A 61 -8.08 1.43 -3.47
CA ALA A 61 -7.39 0.23 -3.87
C ALA A 61 -7.10 -0.61 -2.62
N TRP A 62 -7.75 -1.77 -2.52
CA TRP A 62 -7.62 -2.70 -1.41
C TRP A 62 -6.60 -3.78 -1.74
N GLY A 63 -5.77 -4.15 -0.77
CA GLY A 63 -4.85 -5.25 -0.96
C GLY A 63 -3.96 -5.50 0.25
N THR A 64 -2.90 -6.27 0.04
CA THR A 64 -1.91 -6.55 1.09
C THR A 64 -0.53 -6.00 0.71
N TRP A 65 0.34 -5.80 1.69
CA TRP A 65 1.71 -5.35 1.40
C TRP A 65 2.47 -6.28 0.43
N PRO A 66 2.42 -7.63 0.57
CA PRO A 66 3.04 -8.52 -0.41
C PRO A 66 2.49 -8.38 -1.83
N GLN A 67 1.20 -8.05 -1.98
CA GLN A 67 0.57 -7.79 -3.28
C GLN A 67 1.16 -6.55 -3.94
N VAL A 68 1.28 -5.46 -3.18
CA VAL A 68 1.92 -4.22 -3.65
C VAL A 68 3.34 -4.47 -4.09
N LEU A 69 4.11 -5.21 -3.29
CA LEU A 69 5.50 -5.54 -3.60
C LEU A 69 5.63 -6.40 -4.86
N ARG A 70 4.79 -7.42 -5.01
CA ARG A 70 4.74 -8.24 -6.23
C ARG A 70 4.42 -7.37 -7.46
N LEU A 71 3.43 -6.48 -7.37
CA LEU A 71 3.07 -5.59 -8.48
C LEU A 71 4.19 -4.63 -8.87
N LEU A 72 5.01 -4.21 -7.91
CA LEU A 72 6.19 -3.38 -8.16
C LEU A 72 7.35 -4.17 -8.76
N ASP A 73 7.52 -5.45 -8.38
CA ASP A 73 8.53 -6.33 -8.98
C ASP A 73 8.18 -6.71 -10.42
N ASP A 74 6.93 -7.11 -10.66
CA ASP A 74 6.46 -7.57 -11.97
C ASP A 74 6.51 -6.43 -13.01
N GLN A 75 6.21 -5.21 -12.57
CA GLN A 75 6.27 -4.00 -13.39
C GLN A 75 6.83 -2.84 -12.56
N PRO A 76 8.16 -2.64 -12.58
CA PRO A 76 8.80 -1.53 -11.88
C PRO A 76 8.22 -0.21 -12.36
N VAL A 77 7.86 0.63 -11.39
CA VAL A 77 7.48 2.01 -11.64
C VAL A 77 8.69 2.74 -12.21
N ARG A 78 8.57 3.26 -13.43
CA ARG A 78 9.65 3.99 -14.10
C ARG A 78 9.54 5.48 -13.79
N ALA A 79 10.67 6.17 -13.77
CA ALA A 79 10.69 7.63 -13.63
C ALA A 79 9.96 8.36 -14.78
N THR A 80 9.77 7.68 -15.91
CA THR A 80 9.01 8.16 -17.08
C THR A 80 7.49 7.98 -16.95
N ASP A 81 7.02 7.26 -15.93
CA ASP A 81 5.59 7.07 -15.73
C ASP A 81 4.98 8.41 -15.29
N ALA A 82 4.04 8.94 -16.09
CA ALA A 82 3.43 10.25 -15.86
C ALA A 82 2.81 10.41 -14.45
N ASN A 83 2.38 9.30 -13.83
CA ASN A 83 2.05 9.28 -12.41
C ASN A 83 2.24 7.87 -11.79
N PRO A 84 3.33 7.65 -11.03
CA PRO A 84 3.66 6.34 -10.46
C PRO A 84 2.60 5.82 -9.48
N LEU A 85 2.00 6.72 -8.70
CA LEU A 85 0.97 6.39 -7.71
C LEU A 85 -0.35 6.01 -8.38
N ALA A 86 -0.72 6.70 -9.46
CA ALA A 86 -1.90 6.37 -10.23
C ALA A 86 -1.79 4.98 -10.87
N ALA A 87 -0.63 4.69 -11.46
CA ALA A 87 -0.35 3.38 -12.06
C ALA A 87 -0.41 2.26 -11.01
N LEU A 88 0.17 2.47 -9.82
CA LEU A 88 0.08 1.50 -8.73
C LEU A 88 -1.36 1.32 -8.22
N PHE A 89 -2.12 2.40 -8.07
CA PHE A 89 -3.52 2.36 -7.64
C PHE A 89 -4.36 1.53 -8.62
N THR A 90 -4.28 1.81 -9.91
CA THR A 90 -5.03 1.10 -10.95
C THR A 90 -4.65 -0.38 -11.00
N ARG A 91 -3.35 -0.70 -10.89
CA ARG A 91 -2.89 -2.09 -10.86
C ARG A 91 -3.45 -2.83 -9.66
N LEU A 92 -3.35 -2.26 -8.46
CA LEU A 92 -3.85 -2.89 -7.24
C LEU A 92 -5.38 -3.04 -7.26
N ALA A 93 -6.11 -2.02 -7.73
CA ALA A 93 -7.56 -2.06 -7.82
C ALA A 93 -8.10 -3.13 -8.80
N ASN A 94 -7.31 -3.46 -9.83
CA ASN A 94 -7.64 -4.48 -10.83
C ASN A 94 -7.01 -5.85 -10.54
N ASP A 95 -6.16 -5.94 -9.52
CA ASP A 95 -5.47 -7.19 -9.17
C ASP A 95 -6.44 -8.12 -8.43
N ALA A 96 -7.15 -8.94 -9.20
CA ALA A 96 -8.13 -9.91 -8.71
C ALA A 96 -7.49 -11.13 -8.00
N ALA A 97 -6.16 -11.23 -7.98
CA ALA A 97 -5.46 -12.38 -7.44
C ALA A 97 -5.42 -12.33 -5.90
N PRO A 98 -6.15 -13.21 -5.18
CA PRO A 98 -5.88 -13.39 -3.77
C PRO A 98 -4.42 -13.85 -3.65
N VAL A 99 -3.62 -13.11 -2.87
CA VAL A 99 -2.23 -13.47 -2.60
C VAL A 99 -2.24 -14.86 -1.94
N ARG A 100 -1.95 -15.90 -2.73
CA ARG A 100 -1.48 -17.16 -2.18
C ARG A 100 -0.11 -16.88 -1.60
N VAL A 101 -0.03 -16.91 -0.28
CA VAL A 101 1.24 -16.95 0.43
C VAL A 101 1.94 -18.20 -0.06
N PRO A 102 3.12 -18.11 -0.69
CA PRO A 102 3.96 -19.28 -0.89
C PRO A 102 4.24 -19.83 0.51
N GLY A 103 3.65 -20.98 0.83
CA GLY A 103 3.88 -21.63 2.11
C GLY A 103 5.35 -22.06 2.17
N GLY A 104 6.17 -21.32 2.91
CA GLY A 104 7.50 -21.78 3.34
C GLY A 104 8.73 -21.18 2.64
N ASP A 105 8.60 -20.21 1.74
CA ASP A 105 9.78 -19.73 1.00
C ASP A 105 10.65 -18.72 1.76
N ALA A 106 11.95 -18.72 1.42
CA ALA A 106 12.98 -17.83 1.95
C ALA A 106 12.63 -16.33 1.77
N PRO A 107 13.20 -15.41 2.60
CA PRO A 107 12.97 -13.99 2.45
C PRO A 107 13.27 -13.50 1.02
N LYS A 108 12.35 -12.75 0.43
CA LYS A 108 12.51 -12.18 -0.92
C LYS A 108 13.19 -10.82 -0.81
N GLU A 109 14.24 -10.59 -1.59
CA GLU A 109 14.87 -9.27 -1.70
C GLU A 109 14.32 -8.52 -2.93
N ILE A 110 14.00 -7.24 -2.74
CA ILE A 110 13.48 -6.34 -3.76
C ILE A 110 14.36 -5.10 -3.78
N ALA A 111 14.86 -4.72 -4.96
CA ALA A 111 15.63 -3.50 -5.14
C ALA A 111 14.71 -2.29 -5.37
N ILE A 112 14.95 -1.20 -4.64
CA ILE A 112 14.26 0.08 -4.81
C ILE A 112 15.31 1.18 -4.96
N GLY A 113 15.72 1.47 -6.21
CA GLY A 113 16.85 2.35 -6.47
C GLY A 113 18.13 1.81 -5.84
N ALA A 114 18.78 2.59 -4.97
CA ALA A 114 19.95 2.16 -4.20
C ALA A 114 19.59 1.38 -2.92
N ALA A 115 18.31 1.36 -2.52
CA ALA A 115 17.86 0.66 -1.33
C ALA A 115 17.49 -0.79 -1.64
N ARG A 116 17.60 -1.66 -0.62
CA ARG A 116 17.13 -3.05 -0.67
C ARG A 116 16.05 -3.26 0.39
N LEU A 117 14.90 -3.77 -0.06
CA LEU A 117 13.80 -4.18 0.80
C LEU A 117 13.83 -5.70 0.93
N VAL A 118 13.80 -6.21 2.17
CA VAL A 118 13.71 -7.65 2.44
C VAL A 118 12.31 -7.97 2.95
N VAL A 119 11.63 -8.87 2.25
CA VAL A 119 10.25 -9.27 2.49
C VAL A 119 10.26 -10.67 3.10
N HIS A 120 9.94 -10.75 4.39
CA HIS A 120 9.87 -12.02 5.08
C HIS A 120 8.51 -12.70 4.85
N PRO A 121 8.47 -14.04 4.73
CA PRO A 121 7.23 -14.78 4.48
C PRO A 121 6.25 -14.72 5.67
N SER A 122 6.76 -14.43 6.87
CA SER A 122 5.96 -14.23 8.08
C SER A 122 6.65 -13.29 9.06
N TYR A 123 5.88 -12.77 10.03
CA TYR A 123 6.46 -11.97 11.12
C TYR A 123 7.41 -12.80 12.00
N ALA A 124 7.14 -14.10 12.18
CA ALA A 124 8.03 -15.01 12.89
C ALA A 124 9.39 -15.14 12.18
N SER A 125 9.38 -15.26 10.84
CA SER A 125 10.60 -15.33 10.02
C SER A 125 11.39 -14.01 10.06
N TYR A 126 10.71 -12.86 10.08
CA TYR A 126 11.36 -11.57 10.32
C TYR A 126 12.03 -11.51 11.69
N ARG A 127 11.32 -11.91 12.75
CA ARG A 127 11.85 -11.91 14.13
C ARG A 127 13.08 -12.82 14.26
N ALA A 128 13.05 -14.01 13.65
CA ALA A 128 14.19 -14.92 13.62
C ALA A 128 15.40 -14.30 12.90
N ALA A 129 15.20 -13.69 11.73
CA ALA A 129 16.27 -13.04 10.97
C ALA A 129 16.84 -11.79 11.68
N ALA A 130 15.99 -11.00 12.35
CA ALA A 130 16.41 -9.83 13.12
C ALA A 130 17.22 -10.21 14.36
N ALA A 131 16.88 -11.33 15.02
CA ALA A 131 17.65 -11.85 16.15
C ALA A 131 19.08 -12.26 15.77
N VAL A 132 19.28 -12.81 14.57
CA VAL A 132 20.60 -13.19 14.03
C VAL A 132 21.46 -11.97 13.66
N ARG A 133 20.84 -10.84 13.28
CA ARG A 133 21.57 -9.58 12.98
C ARG A 133 21.97 -8.78 14.22
N GLY A 134 21.29 -8.97 15.35
CA GLY A 134 21.56 -8.24 16.61
C GLY A 134 22.68 -8.84 17.47
N THR A 135 23.23 -9.98 17.09
CA THR A 135 24.29 -10.72 17.82
C THR A 135 25.67 -10.64 17.14
N ARG A 136 25.88 -9.67 16.25
CA ARG A 136 27.18 -9.38 15.63
C ARG A 136 27.64 -7.96 15.94
#